data_AF-A0A4R0JFS6-F1
#
_entry.id   AF-A0A4R0JFS6-F1
#
_cell.length_a   1.000
_cell.length_b   1.000
_cell.length_c   1.000
_cell.angle_alpha   90.00
_cell.angle_beta   90.00
_cell.angle_gamma   90.00
#
_symmetry.space_group_name_H-M   'P 1'
#
loop_
_entity.id
_entity.type
_entity.pdbx_description
1 polymer ?
#
loop_
_entity_poly.entity_id
_entity_poly.type
_entity_poly.pdbx_seq_one_letter_code
_entity_poly.pdbx_strand_id
1 'polypeptide(L)' 'MEHSTGTPTNAAAQTRAERQARADWLITELGRLAAQAEDPDDKVRIRRTADSLVRLATAYRS' A
#
# COMPACT_ATOMS: atom_id res chain seq x y z
N MET A 1 -9.13 -24.84 31.29
CA MET A 1 -9.00 -24.45 29.86
C MET A 1 -8.29 -23.12 29.85
N GLU A 2 -6.99 -23.14 29.60
CA GLU A 2 -6.16 -21.93 29.67
C GLU A 2 -6.25 -21.25 28.31
N HIS A 3 -7.08 -20.21 28.22
CA HIS A 3 -7.12 -19.37 27.03
C HIS A 3 -5.86 -18.51 27.03
N SER A 4 -4.84 -18.96 26.29
CA SER A 4 -3.66 -18.17 25.97
C SER A 4 -4.13 -16.86 25.35
N THR A 5 -4.02 -15.77 26.12
CA THR A 5 -4.15 -14.40 25.67
C THR A 5 -2.94 -14.06 24.82
N GLY A 6 -2.92 -14.60 23.59
CA GLY A 6 -1.96 -14.21 22.57
C GLY A 6 -1.98 -12.70 22.40
N THR A 7 -0.86 -12.08 22.74
CA THR A 7 -0.62 -10.64 22.86
C THR A 7 -1.21 -9.84 21.68
N PRO A 8 -2.23 -8.98 21.90
CA PRO A 8 -2.93 -8.25 20.83
C PRO A 8 -2.03 -7.30 20.03
N THR A 9 -0.92 -6.87 20.63
CA THR A 9 0.07 -5.96 20.02
C THR A 9 0.74 -6.57 18.78
N ASN A 10 0.94 -7.89 18.75
CA ASN A 10 1.64 -8.54 17.66
C ASN A 10 0.76 -8.65 16.40
N ALA A 11 -0.55 -8.90 16.58
CA ALA A 11 -1.52 -8.94 15.49
C ALA A 11 -1.71 -7.57 14.83
N ALA A 12 -1.73 -6.49 15.62
CA ALA A 12 -1.84 -5.12 15.10
C ALA A 12 -0.60 -4.70 14.30
N ALA A 13 0.60 -5.06 14.77
CA ALA A 13 1.86 -4.82 14.08
C ALA A 13 1.96 -5.63 12.76
N GLN A 14 1.56 -6.90 12.77
CA GLN A 14 1.48 -7.74 11.55
C GLN A 14 0.52 -7.14 10.53
N THR A 15 -0.67 -6.71 10.96
CA THR A 15 -1.65 -6.06 10.08
C THR A 15 -1.11 -4.76 9.46
N ARG A 16 -0.33 -3.98 10.21
CA ARG A 16 0.33 -2.77 9.70
C ARG A 16 1.39 -3.11 8.66
N ALA A 17 2.24 -4.12 8.93
CA ALA A 17 3.27 -4.57 8.01
C ALA A 17 2.68 -5.12 6.70
N GLU A 18 1.61 -5.91 6.78
CA GLU A 18 0.92 -6.40 5.58
C GLU A 18 0.29 -5.28 4.76
N ARG A 19 -0.35 -4.30 5.43
CA ARG A 19 -0.90 -3.13 4.74
C ARG A 19 0.18 -2.34 4.01
N GLN A 20 1.35 -2.18 4.64
CA GLN A 20 2.49 -1.52 4.01
C GLN A 20 2.98 -2.31 2.79
N ALA A 21 3.18 -3.62 2.93
CA ALA A 21 3.62 -4.48 1.82
C ALA A 21 2.63 -4.46 0.64
N ARG A 22 1.32 -4.45 0.92
CA ARG A 22 0.27 -4.32 -0.11
C ARG A 22 0.34 -2.96 -0.81
N ALA A 23 0.56 -1.87 -0.06
CA ALA A 23 0.69 -0.54 -0.63
C ALA A 23 1.93 -0.43 -1.53
N ASP A 24 3.08 -0.93 -1.06
CA ASP A 24 4.34 -0.90 -1.82
C ASP A 24 4.23 -1.70 -3.13
N TRP A 25 3.60 -2.87 -3.08
CA TRP A 25 3.30 -3.66 -4.27
C TRP A 25 2.41 -2.90 -5.26
N LEU A 26 1.33 -2.27 -4.77
CA LEU A 26 0.39 -1.55 -5.63
C LEU A 26 1.02 -0.29 -6.25
N ILE A 27 1.88 0.43 -5.52
CA ILE A 27 2.64 1.57 -6.04
C ILE A 27 3.54 1.13 -7.20
N THR A 28 4.24 0.01 -7.02
CA THR A 28 5.11 -0.57 -8.07
C THR A 28 4.30 -0.94 -9.31
N GLU A 29 3.16 -1.58 -9.13
CA GLU A 29 2.30 -2.01 -10.23
C GLU A 29 1.70 -0.82 -10.99
N LEU A 30 1.27 0.22 -10.29
CA LEU A 30 0.82 1.46 -10.94
C LEU A 30 1.93 2.12 -11.75
N GLY A 31 3.17 2.10 -11.25
CA GLY A 31 4.34 2.55 -12.02
C GLY A 31 4.54 1.74 -13.32
N ARG A 32 4.40 0.41 -13.23
CA ARG A 32 4.47 -0.51 -14.38
C ARG A 32 3.36 -0.21 -15.40
N LEU A 33 2.13 -0.01 -14.94
CA LEU A 33 0.99 0.31 -15.80
C LEU A 33 1.17 1.68 -16.48
N ALA A 34 1.64 2.69 -15.75
CA ALA A 34 1.91 4.02 -16.34
C ALA A 34 3.04 3.99 -17.39
N ALA A 35 3.98 3.05 -17.29
CA ALA A 35 5.03 2.86 -18.29
C ALA A 35 4.52 2.20 -19.58
N GLN A 36 3.47 1.39 -19.48
CA GLN A 36 2.85 0.70 -20.62
C GLN A 36 1.66 1.46 -21.22
N ALA A 37 1.14 2.48 -20.54
CA ALA A 37 0.03 3.28 -21.03
C ALA A 37 0.41 4.02 -22.32
N GLU A 38 -0.33 3.75 -23.39
CA GLU A 38 -0.18 4.42 -24.68
C GLU A 38 -0.84 5.80 -24.68
N ASP A 39 -1.97 5.93 -23.99
CA ASP A 39 -2.67 7.20 -23.81
C ASP A 39 -1.95 8.10 -22.78
N PRO A 40 -1.52 9.31 -23.16
CA PRO A 40 -0.94 10.28 -22.24
C PRO A 40 -1.82 10.61 -21.03
N ASP A 41 -3.14 10.67 -21.21
CA ASP A 41 -4.08 10.99 -20.13
C ASP A 41 -4.17 9.85 -19.11
N ASP A 42 -4.17 8.60 -19.58
CA ASP A 42 -4.11 7.41 -18.74
C ASP A 42 -2.81 7.39 -17.93
N LYS A 43 -1.69 7.68 -18.57
CA LYS A 43 -0.39 7.76 -17.89
C LYS A 43 -0.39 8.79 -16.76
N VAL A 44 -0.95 9.99 -16.99
CA VAL A 44 -1.06 11.03 -15.96
C VAL A 44 -1.99 10.60 -14.83
N ARG A 45 -3.15 10.01 -15.17
CA ARG A 45 -4.11 9.51 -14.18
C ARG A 45 -3.49 8.44 -13.28
N ILE A 46 -2.83 7.43 -13.87
CA ILE A 46 -2.22 6.33 -13.12
C ILE A 46 -1.11 6.85 -12.20
N ARG A 47 -0.26 7.78 -12.68
CA ARG A 47 0.78 8.41 -11.84
C ARG A 47 0.20 9.19 -10.66
N ARG A 48 -0.86 9.98 -10.88
CA ARG A 48 -1.55 10.72 -9.80
C ARG A 48 -2.15 9.78 -8.76
N THR A 49 -2.67 8.63 -9.20
CA THR A 49 -3.16 7.58 -8.30
C THR A 49 -2.03 7.00 -7.46
N ALA A 50 -0.89 6.67 -8.07
CA ALA A 50 0.29 6.17 -7.35
C ALA A 50 0.78 7.18 -6.30
N ASP A 51 0.90 8.47 -6.66
CA ASP A 51 1.32 9.53 -5.74
C ASP A 51 0.36 9.68 -4.56
N SER A 52 -0.95 9.55 -4.81
CA SER A 52 -1.96 9.64 -3.75
C SER A 52 -1.87 8.46 -2.79
N LEU A 53 -1.58 7.27 -3.30
CA LEU A 53 -1.35 6.09 -2.48
C LEU A 53 -0.06 6.20 -1.65
N VAL A 54 1.02 6.75 -2.20
CA VAL A 54 2.27 7.04 -1.47
C VAL A 54 1.99 7.98 -0.30
N ARG A 55 1.27 9.09 -0.55
CA ARG A 55 0.89 10.05 0.51
C ARG A 55 0.05 9.37 1.60
N LEU A 56 -0.92 8.55 1.21
CA LEU A 56 -1.78 7.82 2.13
C LEU A 56 -0.98 6.84 3.00
N ALA A 57 -0.16 5.99 2.38
CA ALA A 57 0.67 5.01 3.09
C ALA A 57 1.64 5.70 4.04
N THR A 58 2.21 6.84 3.63
CA THR A 58 3.09 7.66 4.48
C THR A 58 2.34 8.21 5.71
N ALA A 59 1.12 8.72 5.53
CA ALA A 59 0.31 9.23 6.63
C ALA A 59 -0.07 8.16 7.67
N TYR A 60 -0.22 6.89 7.24
CA TYR A 60 -0.45 5.76 8.14
C TYR A 60 0.84 5.14 8.73
N ARG A 61 2.02 5.66 8.36
CA ARG A 61 3.33 5.21 8.86
C ARG A 61 3.81 5.99 10.10
N SER A 62 3.32 7.22 10.29
CA SER A 62 3.41 7.95 11.57
C SER A 62 2.62 7.27 12.69
#